data_AF-A0A357CRN9-F1
#
_entry.id   AF-A0A357CRN9-F1
#
_cell.length_a   1.000
_cell.length_b   1.000
_cell.length_c   1.000
_cell.angle_alpha   90.00
_cell.angle_beta   90.00
_cell.angle_gamma   90.00
#
_symmetry.space_group_name_H-M   'P 1'
#
loop_
_entity.id
_entity.type
_entity.pdbx_description
1 polymer ?
#
loop_
_entity_poly.entity_id
_entity_poly.type
_entity_poly.pdbx_seq_one_letter_code
_entity_poly.pdbx_strand_id
1 'polypeptide(L)'
;MKKRSPSFLVILLVVALFTVSFFAVGIDEVKVYAPVKIMIPDGMSSDVVTLSRWYNGGKALNLDRIASGLVRTYSSDAPIADSAPAATAIATGFKS
;
A
#
# COMPACT_ATOMS: atom_id res chain seq x y z
N MET A 1 13.05 -44.62 22.64
CA MET A 1 12.39 -43.60 21.81
C MET A 1 11.00 -43.31 22.41
N LYS A 2 10.86 -42.21 23.17
CA LYS A 2 9.56 -41.84 23.81
C LYS A 2 8.58 -41.40 22.72
N LYS A 3 7.56 -42.23 22.42
CA LYS A 3 6.46 -41.88 21.52
C LYS A 3 5.78 -40.63 22.09
N ARG A 4 5.94 -39.48 21.43
CA ARG A 4 5.21 -38.25 21.77
C ARG A 4 3.73 -38.53 21.51
N SER A 5 2.89 -38.44 22.55
CA SER A 5 1.46 -38.71 22.43
C SER A 5 0.81 -37.69 21.49
N PRO A 6 -0.22 -38.07 20.72
CA PRO A 6 -0.90 -37.16 19.79
C PRO A 6 -1.47 -35.92 20.52
N SER A 7 -1.83 -36.06 21.79
CA SER A 7 -2.29 -34.98 22.66
C SER A 7 -1.27 -33.85 22.83
N PHE A 8 0.03 -34.15 22.86
CA PHE A 8 1.08 -33.13 22.98
C PHE A 8 1.14 -32.24 21.73
N LEU A 9 0.90 -32.83 20.56
CA LEU A 9 0.94 -32.13 19.27
C LEU A 9 -0.30 -31.24 19.09
N VAL A 10 -1.46 -31.70 19.58
CA VAL A 10 -2.69 -30.91 19.62
C VAL A 10 -2.56 -29.71 20.57
N ILE A 11 -1.98 -29.90 21.76
CA ILE A 11 -1.75 -28.79 22.71
C ILE A 11 -0.80 -27.76 22.10
N LEU A 12 0.28 -28.19 21.43
CA LEU A 12 1.22 -27.29 20.76
C LEU A 12 0.52 -26.46 19.66
N LEU A 13 -0.36 -27.09 18.88
CA LEU A 13 -1.13 -26.43 17.82
C LEU A 13 -2.10 -25.40 18.42
N VAL A 14 -2.80 -25.74 19.49
CA VAL A 14 -3.72 -24.83 20.19
C VAL A 14 -2.96 -23.63 20.77
N VAL A 15 -1.80 -23.87 21.39
CA VAL A 15 -0.94 -22.78 21.90
C VAL A 15 -0.45 -21.90 20.76
N ALA A 16 -0.01 -22.48 19.64
CA ALA A 16 0.41 -21.72 18.47
C ALA A 16 -0.73 -20.83 17.93
N LEU A 17 -1.94 -21.38 17.79
CA LEU A 17 -3.12 -20.63 17.34
C LEU A 17 -3.49 -19.48 18.28
N PHE A 18 -3.42 -19.69 19.60
CA PHE A 18 -3.71 -18.64 20.58
C PHE A 18 -2.65 -17.53 20.62
N THR A 19 -1.37 -17.86 20.39
CA THR A 19 -0.31 -16.83 20.36
C THR A 19 -0.45 -15.87 19.19
N VAL A 20 -0.93 -16.34 18.03
CA VAL A 20 -1.12 -15.49 16.84
C VAL A 20 -2.18 -14.40 17.09
N SER A 21 -3.25 -14.72 17.81
CA SER A 21 -4.30 -13.75 18.16
C SER A 21 -3.84 -12.67 19.14
N PHE A 22 -2.84 -12.95 19.98
CA PHE A 22 -2.34 -12.00 20.98
C PHE A 22 -1.36 -10.97 20.40
N PHE A 23 -0.69 -11.30 19.29
CA PHE A 23 0.15 -10.35 18.53
C PHE A 23 -0.62 -9.59 17.45
N ALA A 24 -1.94 -9.81 17.32
CA ALA A 24 -2.76 -9.00 16.45
C ALA A 24 -2.80 -7.58 17.00
N VAL A 25 -2.10 -6.65 16.34
CA VAL A 25 -2.14 -5.22 16.66
C VAL A 25 -3.59 -4.76 16.56
N GLY A 26 -4.15 -4.34 17.68
CA GLY A 26 -5.51 -3.78 17.74
C GLY A 26 -5.58 -2.48 16.95
N ILE A 27 -6.73 -2.23 16.31
CA ILE A 27 -7.02 -0.99 15.58
C ILE A 27 -6.88 0.25 16.49
N ASP A 28 -6.99 0.06 17.81
CA ASP A 28 -6.88 1.12 18.83
C ASP A 28 -5.49 1.76 18.90
N GLU A 29 -4.44 1.11 18.41
CA GLU A 29 -3.09 1.70 18.32
C GLU A 29 -2.86 2.51 17.05
N VAL A 30 -3.85 2.61 16.15
CA VAL A 30 -3.75 3.42 14.93
C VAL A 30 -3.82 4.91 15.31
N LYS A 31 -2.65 5.49 15.57
CA LYS A 31 -2.50 6.94 15.68
C LYS A 31 -2.87 7.58 14.35
N VAL A 32 -3.98 8.31 14.32
CA VAL A 32 -4.36 9.16 13.20
C VAL A 32 -3.45 10.39 13.21
N TYR A 33 -2.46 10.39 12.31
CA TYR A 33 -1.51 11.49 12.18
C TYR A 33 -2.11 12.62 11.34
N ALA A 34 -2.80 13.56 12.00
CA ALA A 34 -3.21 14.84 11.41
C ALA A 34 -4.07 14.72 10.11
N PRO A 35 -4.69 15.81 9.63
CA PRO A 35 -5.35 15.78 8.33
C PRO A 35 -4.34 15.56 7.19
N VAL A 36 -4.59 14.54 6.35
CA VAL A 36 -3.80 14.25 5.15
C VAL A 36 -4.41 14.98 3.95
N LYS A 37 -3.57 15.65 3.16
CA LYS A 37 -3.96 16.26 1.88
C LYS A 37 -3.28 15.51 0.73
N ILE A 38 -4.08 14.95 -0.16
CA ILE A 38 -3.60 14.18 -1.32
C ILE A 38 -3.92 14.96 -2.59
N MET A 39 -2.93 15.16 -3.44
CA MET A 39 -3.11 15.67 -4.80
C MET A 39 -3.01 14.50 -5.77
N ILE A 40 -4.06 14.28 -6.57
CA ILE A 40 -4.11 13.20 -7.57
C ILE A 40 -4.07 13.83 -8.96
N PRO A 41 -2.90 13.81 -9.65
CA PRO A 41 -2.79 14.28 -11.02
C PRO A 41 -3.14 13.15 -11.99
N ASP A 42 -4.33 13.21 -12.59
CA ASP A 42 -4.79 12.20 -13.56
C ASP A 42 -3.90 12.20 -14.83
N GLY A 43 -3.55 11.01 -15.32
CA GLY A 43 -2.74 10.82 -16.52
C GLY A 43 -1.29 11.32 -16.47
N MET A 44 -0.76 11.70 -15.30
CA MET A 44 0.57 12.30 -15.18
C MET A 44 1.69 11.25 -15.08
N SER A 45 2.31 10.92 -16.22
CA SER A 45 3.50 10.08 -16.27
C SER A 45 4.79 10.84 -15.90
N SER A 46 5.89 10.11 -15.70
CA SER A 46 7.24 10.69 -15.50
C SER A 46 7.65 11.64 -16.63
N ASP A 47 7.20 11.36 -17.84
CA ASP A 47 7.54 12.12 -19.04
C ASP A 47 6.79 13.45 -19.05
N VAL A 48 5.52 13.46 -18.62
CA VAL A 48 4.72 14.68 -18.45
C VAL A 48 5.35 15.60 -17.39
N VAL A 49 5.84 15.04 -16.28
CA VAL A 49 6.55 15.81 -15.25
C VAL A 49 7.85 16.40 -15.81
N THR A 50 8.59 15.61 -16.60
CA THR A 50 9.83 16.07 -17.25
C THR A 50 9.57 17.18 -18.27
N LEU A 51 8.55 17.02 -19.10
CA LEU A 51 8.11 18.06 -20.04
C LEU A 51 7.68 19.33 -19.30
N SER A 52 7.00 19.20 -18.17
CA SER A 52 6.58 20.33 -17.34
C SER A 52 7.77 21.11 -16.75
N ARG A 53 8.88 20.45 -16.40
CA ARG A 53 10.13 21.14 -16.02
C ARG A 53 10.70 21.96 -17.16
N TRP A 54 10.74 21.40 -18.37
CA TRP A 54 11.20 22.12 -19.57
C TRP A 54 10.33 23.33 -19.87
N TYR A 55 9.01 23.16 -19.80
CA TYR A 55 8.07 24.26 -19.98
C TYR A 55 8.24 25.35 -18.91
N ASN A 56 8.59 24.97 -17.68
CA ASN A 56 8.90 25.89 -16.58
C ASN A 56 10.35 26.46 -16.64
N GLY A 57 10.93 26.55 -17.84
CA GLY A 57 12.27 27.11 -18.05
C GLY A 57 13.40 26.27 -17.43
N GLY A 58 13.21 24.96 -17.33
CA GLY A 58 14.18 24.02 -16.74
C GLY A 58 14.25 24.06 -15.21
N LYS A 59 13.34 24.78 -14.55
CA LYS A 59 13.32 24.89 -13.08
C LYS A 59 12.68 23.67 -12.44
N ALA A 60 13.13 23.35 -11.23
CA ALA A 60 12.52 22.31 -10.40
C ALA A 60 11.04 22.63 -10.12
N LEU A 61 10.20 21.59 -10.14
CA LEU A 61 8.79 21.67 -9.75
C LEU A 61 8.66 21.49 -8.24
N ASN A 62 7.55 21.96 -7.66
CA ASN A 62 7.25 21.72 -6.24
C ASN A 62 7.16 20.21 -5.92
N LEU A 63 6.78 19.40 -6.91
CA LEU A 63 6.74 17.94 -6.85
C LEU A 63 8.12 17.30 -6.64
N ASP A 64 9.20 17.94 -7.12
CA ASP A 64 10.54 17.35 -7.12
C ASP A 64 11.06 17.15 -5.70
N ARG A 65 10.62 18.00 -4.76
CA ARG A 65 11.01 17.91 -3.33
C ARG A 65 10.35 16.74 -2.59
N ILE A 66 9.27 16.18 -3.14
CA ILE A 66 8.48 15.11 -2.52
C ILE A 66 8.55 13.79 -3.30
N ALA A 67 9.33 13.74 -4.38
CA ALA A 67 9.53 12.53 -5.15
C ALA A 67 10.24 11.47 -4.31
N SER A 68 9.65 10.28 -4.19
CA SER A 68 10.15 9.20 -3.31
C SER A 68 10.20 7.82 -3.97
N GLY A 69 9.39 7.55 -5.00
CA GLY A 69 9.36 6.26 -5.67
C GLY A 69 8.30 6.16 -6.76
N LEU A 70 8.14 4.96 -7.32
CA LEU A 70 7.17 4.63 -8.36
C LEU A 70 6.11 3.65 -7.83
N VAL A 71 4.93 3.66 -8.46
CA VAL A 71 3.77 2.82 -8.08
C VAL A 71 3.33 1.99 -9.28
N ARG A 72 2.87 0.74 -9.03
CA ARG A 72 2.34 -0.16 -10.06
C ARG A 72 0.84 0.06 -10.27
N THR A 73 0.45 0.49 -11.46
CA THR A 73 -0.91 1.04 -11.74
C THR A 73 -1.88 0.10 -12.47
N TYR A 74 -1.55 -1.19 -12.68
CA TYR A 74 -2.48 -2.15 -13.29
C TYR A 74 -3.83 -2.26 -12.53
N SER A 75 -4.94 -2.57 -13.20
CA SER A 75 -6.24 -2.86 -12.57
C SER A 75 -6.38 -4.36 -12.27
N SER A 76 -7.49 -4.81 -11.66
CA SER A 76 -7.66 -6.24 -11.37
C SER A 76 -7.70 -7.11 -12.64
N ASP A 77 -8.14 -6.54 -13.75
CA ASP A 77 -8.49 -7.20 -15.00
C ASP A 77 -7.70 -6.70 -16.23
N ALA A 78 -6.93 -5.61 -16.11
CA ALA A 78 -6.19 -5.03 -17.22
C ALA A 78 -4.78 -4.53 -16.82
N PRO A 79 -3.79 -4.62 -17.74
CA PRO A 79 -2.44 -4.10 -17.49
C PRO A 79 -2.39 -2.56 -17.47
N ILE A 80 -3.37 -1.89 -18.10
CA ILE A 80 -3.51 -0.44 -18.16
C ILE A 80 -4.84 -0.08 -17.50
N ALA A 81 -4.80 0.56 -16.35
CA ALA A 81 -6.00 1.02 -15.64
C ALA A 81 -6.55 2.33 -16.23
N ASP A 82 -7.87 2.50 -16.19
CA ASP A 82 -8.53 3.80 -16.30
C ASP A 82 -8.64 4.50 -14.94
N SER A 83 -9.26 5.68 -14.90
CA SER A 83 -9.31 6.51 -13.70
C SER A 83 -10.16 5.90 -12.57
N ALA A 84 -11.17 5.08 -12.86
CA ALA A 84 -12.04 4.49 -11.84
C ALA A 84 -11.34 3.45 -10.94
N PRO A 85 -10.76 2.34 -11.45
CA PRO A 85 -10.04 1.37 -10.64
C PRO A 85 -8.76 1.94 -10.04
N ALA A 86 -8.13 2.93 -10.68
CA ALA A 86 -7.00 3.65 -10.10
C ALA A 86 -7.42 4.45 -8.85
N ALA A 87 -8.53 5.19 -8.92
CA ALA A 87 -9.07 5.92 -7.78
C ALA A 87 -9.51 4.97 -6.66
N THR A 88 -10.16 3.84 -6.98
CA THR A 88 -10.53 2.80 -6.02
C THR A 88 -9.31 2.25 -5.28
N ALA A 89 -8.22 1.96 -6.00
CA ALA A 89 -6.99 1.47 -5.39
C ALA A 89 -6.35 2.50 -4.45
N ILE A 90 -6.33 3.79 -4.83
CA ILE A 90 -5.78 4.87 -3.99
C ILE A 90 -6.65 5.10 -2.74
N ALA A 91 -7.98 5.05 -2.87
CA ALA A 91 -8.90 5.36 -1.78
C ALA A 91 -9.09 4.20 -0.80
N THR A 92 -9.08 2.96 -1.31
CA THR A 92 -9.45 1.77 -0.52
C THR A 92 -8.29 0.82 -0.25
N GLY A 93 -7.18 0.93 -1.00
CA GLY A 93 -6.09 -0.03 -0.96
C GLY A 93 -6.34 -1.32 -1.75
N PHE A 94 -7.49 -1.46 -2.42
CA PHE A 94 -7.86 -2.64 -3.21
C PHE A 94 -7.98 -2.30 -4.70
N LYS A 95 -7.40 -3.14 -5.56
CA LYS A 95 -7.55 -3.04 -7.01
C LYS A 95 -8.89 -3.64 -7.44
N SER A 96 -9.64 -2.90 -8.26
CA SER A 96 -10.86 -3.36 -8.92
C SER A 96 -10.65 -3.56 -10.41
#